data_AF-A0A166R9E8-F1
#
_entry.id   AF-A0A166R9E8-F1
#
_cell.length_a   1.000
_cell.length_b   1.000
_cell.length_c   1.000
_cell.angle_alpha   90.00
_cell.angle_beta   90.00
_cell.angle_gamma   90.00
#
_symmetry.space_group_name_H-M   'P 1'
#
loop_
_entity.id
_entity.type
_entity.pdbx_description
1 polymer ?
#
loop_
_entity_poly.entity_id
_entity_poly.type
_entity_poly.pdbx_seq_one_letter_code
_entity_poly.pdbx_strand_id
1 'polypeptide(L)'
;MNANLVPPSDADLRKLDIFFSDDFAVVLGVKKSVMDDGRNDWDEATRLDMLGNVYLRRNAMEADEQQEIVWSRFCALYLPAAINRFIDPPKIPTEDPKEIAKFRLFSPCSEMLVQTQHNAYFAKYLRSKSPLAANGKRLPRIVAERIAELGTAWEPELRRPTSRDLAEHYEGILASAVQLLCTLQTAYIKELDQESVVPGELRRKLQPLLQGWSNRYRGTILGDASVRVLLNWSPESGDSWFRDYAKTVRKHTLGWDVCGLSSCEVTTGLKACSKCHTVRYCSTPHQVMHWKMPSGARHSQLCHKTEY
;
A
#
# COMPACT_ATOMS: atom_id res chain seq x y z
N MET A 1 -27.20 3.32 -1.51
CA MET A 1 -26.79 2.18 -2.35
C MET A 1 -27.03 2.59 -3.79
N ASN A 2 -25.96 3.00 -4.49
CA ASN A 2 -26.06 3.28 -5.93
C ASN A 2 -26.37 1.98 -6.67
N ALA A 3 -27.11 2.09 -7.78
CA ALA A 3 -27.41 0.97 -8.66
C ALA A 3 -26.17 0.12 -8.88
N ASN A 4 -26.30 -1.21 -8.77
CA ASN A 4 -25.23 -2.15 -9.03
C ASN A 4 -24.69 -1.92 -10.44
N LEU A 5 -23.64 -1.09 -10.57
CA LEU A 5 -22.95 -0.93 -11.83
C LEU A 5 -22.32 -2.28 -12.13
N VAL A 6 -22.78 -2.90 -13.21
CA VAL A 6 -22.15 -4.12 -13.72
C VAL A 6 -20.72 -3.73 -14.08
N PRO A 7 -19.68 -4.34 -13.47
CA PRO A 7 -18.31 -4.01 -13.79
C PRO A 7 -18.07 -4.18 -15.29
N PRO A 8 -17.33 -3.26 -15.95
CA PRO A 8 -17.05 -3.40 -17.37
C PRO A 8 -16.32 -4.71 -17.65
N SER A 9 -16.62 -5.29 -18.82
CA SER A 9 -15.93 -6.47 -19.30
C SER A 9 -14.46 -6.14 -19.61
N ASP A 10 -13.59 -7.16 -19.64
CA ASP A 10 -12.19 -6.93 -20.01
C ASP A 10 -12.04 -6.39 -21.44
N ALA A 11 -12.97 -6.75 -22.33
CA ALA A 11 -13.01 -6.22 -23.69
C ALA A 11 -13.36 -4.73 -23.73
N ASP A 12 -14.23 -4.26 -22.83
CA ASP A 12 -14.56 -2.84 -22.72
C ASP A 12 -13.43 -2.05 -22.05
N LEU A 13 -12.79 -2.62 -21.03
CA LEU A 13 -11.61 -2.00 -20.41
C LEU A 13 -10.50 -1.78 -21.43
N ARG A 14 -10.21 -2.74 -22.30
CA ARG A 14 -9.17 -2.59 -23.35
C ARG A 14 -9.45 -1.48 -24.37
N LYS A 15 -10.69 -1.00 -24.48
CA LYS A 15 -11.04 0.16 -25.34
C LYS A 15 -10.70 1.49 -24.67
N LEU A 16 -10.46 1.50 -23.36
CA LEU A 16 -10.07 2.69 -22.61
C LEU A 16 -8.58 2.98 -22.80
N ASP A 17 -8.25 4.27 -22.85
CA ASP A 17 -6.87 4.74 -22.82
C ASP A 17 -6.14 4.29 -21.54
N ILE A 18 -4.81 4.29 -21.62
CA ILE A 18 -3.96 3.97 -20.46
C ILE A 18 -4.12 5.07 -19.41
N PHE A 19 -4.42 4.67 -18.18
CA PHE A 19 -4.45 5.59 -17.04
C PHE A 19 -3.03 5.87 -16.53
N PHE A 20 -2.70 7.15 -16.35
CA PHE A 20 -1.44 7.57 -15.77
C PHE A 20 -1.61 7.96 -14.29
N SER A 21 -0.50 8.25 -13.61
CA SER A 21 -0.48 8.61 -12.18
C SER A 21 -1.46 9.74 -11.81
N ASP A 22 -1.67 10.68 -12.72
CA ASP A 22 -2.56 11.83 -12.51
C ASP A 22 -4.03 11.40 -12.51
N ASP A 23 -4.39 10.40 -13.32
CA ASP A 23 -5.76 9.87 -13.38
C ASP A 23 -6.11 9.16 -12.08
N PHE A 24 -5.19 8.36 -11.52
CA PHE A 24 -5.34 7.78 -10.19
C PHE A 24 -5.48 8.86 -9.11
N ALA A 25 -4.66 9.91 -9.16
CA ALA A 25 -4.77 11.04 -8.23
C ALA A 25 -6.13 11.76 -8.30
N VAL A 26 -6.71 11.86 -9.50
CA VAL A 26 -8.06 12.42 -9.71
C VAL A 26 -9.14 11.52 -9.11
N VAL A 27 -9.07 10.21 -9.35
CA VAL A 27 -10.05 9.25 -8.77
C VAL A 27 -10.02 9.26 -7.25
N LEU A 28 -8.84 9.34 -6.65
CA LEU A 28 -8.71 9.43 -5.19
C LEU A 28 -9.17 10.77 -4.60
N GLY A 29 -9.47 11.77 -5.45
CA GLY A 29 -9.82 13.11 -5.00
C GLY A 29 -8.65 13.86 -4.35
N VAL A 30 -7.40 13.46 -4.63
CA VAL A 30 -6.19 14.16 -4.19
C VAL A 30 -5.70 15.19 -5.21
N LYS A 31 -6.20 15.12 -6.44
CA LYS A 31 -6.00 16.08 -7.53
C LYS A 31 -7.34 16.40 -8.18
N LYS A 32 -7.55 17.66 -8.60
CA LYS A 32 -8.72 18.03 -9.41
C LYS A 32 -8.53 17.57 -10.86
N SER A 33 -9.58 17.03 -11.46
CA SER A 33 -9.62 16.78 -12.90
C SER A 33 -9.46 18.10 -13.64
N VAL A 34 -8.60 18.11 -14.67
CA VAL A 34 -8.48 19.23 -15.62
C VAL A 34 -9.55 19.15 -16.71
N MET A 35 -10.23 18.00 -16.82
CA MET A 35 -11.34 17.79 -17.72
C MET A 35 -12.65 18.06 -16.97
N ASP A 36 -13.59 18.72 -17.63
CA ASP A 36 -14.93 18.97 -17.10
C ASP A 36 -15.84 17.74 -17.32
N ASP A 37 -15.43 16.62 -16.72
CA ASP A 37 -16.01 15.29 -16.93
C ASP A 37 -16.78 14.76 -15.70
N GLY A 38 -17.07 15.65 -14.73
CA GLY A 38 -17.81 15.31 -13.51
C GLY A 38 -17.03 14.51 -12.47
N ARG A 39 -15.78 14.08 -12.73
CA ARG A 39 -14.98 13.32 -11.75
C ARG A 39 -14.66 14.09 -10.47
N ASN A 40 -14.71 15.41 -10.54
CA ASN A 40 -14.55 16.28 -9.36
C ASN A 40 -15.72 16.13 -8.37
N ASP A 41 -16.91 15.75 -8.85
CA ASP A 41 -18.14 15.69 -8.06
C ASP A 41 -18.47 14.28 -7.55
N TRP A 42 -17.63 13.29 -7.86
CA TRP A 42 -17.81 11.92 -7.38
C TRP A 42 -17.71 11.84 -5.85
N ASP A 43 -18.68 11.14 -5.26
CA ASP A 43 -18.64 10.72 -3.87
C ASP A 43 -17.63 9.58 -3.65
N GLU A 44 -17.33 9.26 -2.39
CA GLU A 44 -16.30 8.27 -2.06
C GLU A 44 -16.68 6.84 -2.46
N ALA A 45 -17.97 6.52 -2.47
CA ALA A 45 -18.45 5.21 -2.91
C ALA A 45 -18.19 5.03 -4.41
N THR A 46 -18.51 6.05 -5.22
CA THR A 46 -18.23 6.08 -6.65
C THR A 46 -16.74 6.05 -6.92
N ARG A 47 -15.94 6.79 -6.16
CA ARG A 47 -14.46 6.75 -6.28
C ARG A 47 -13.90 5.36 -6.02
N LEU A 48 -14.39 4.68 -4.99
CA LEU A 48 -13.94 3.34 -4.62
C LEU A 48 -14.31 2.31 -5.68
N ASP A 49 -15.56 2.37 -6.15
CA ASP A 49 -16.05 1.52 -7.22
C ASP A 49 -15.24 1.72 -8.51
N MET A 50 -15.09 2.97 -8.96
CA MET A 50 -14.32 3.30 -10.17
C MET A 50 -12.84 2.92 -10.03
N LEU A 51 -12.23 3.13 -8.85
CA LEU A 51 -10.84 2.74 -8.61
C LEU A 51 -10.65 1.22 -8.80
N GLY A 52 -11.47 0.42 -8.13
CA GLY A 52 -11.36 -1.04 -8.16
C GLY A 52 -11.79 -1.64 -9.50
N ASN A 53 -12.99 -1.30 -9.96
CA ASN A 53 -13.63 -1.97 -11.10
C ASN A 53 -13.14 -1.48 -12.47
N VAL A 54 -12.54 -0.28 -12.54
CA VAL A 54 -12.08 0.31 -13.79
C VAL A 54 -10.58 0.58 -13.77
N TYR A 55 -10.10 1.42 -12.86
CA TYR A 55 -8.74 1.95 -12.94
C TYR A 55 -7.66 0.90 -12.64
N LEU A 56 -7.79 0.18 -11.53
CA LEU A 56 -6.84 -0.86 -11.14
C LEU A 56 -6.89 -2.05 -12.10
N ARG A 57 -8.09 -2.52 -12.45
CA ARG A 57 -8.27 -3.60 -13.44
C ARG A 57 -7.69 -3.24 -14.79
N ARG A 58 -7.91 -2.01 -15.28
CA ARG A 58 -7.33 -1.56 -16.54
C ARG A 58 -5.81 -1.51 -16.49
N ASN A 59 -5.23 -0.97 -15.42
CA ASN A 59 -3.78 -0.88 -15.28
C ASN A 59 -3.13 -2.26 -15.15
N ALA A 60 -3.80 -3.22 -14.49
CA ALA A 60 -3.32 -4.60 -14.40
C ALA A 60 -3.26 -5.35 -15.75
N MET A 61 -3.88 -4.81 -16.81
CA MET A 61 -3.75 -5.35 -18.17
C MET A 61 -2.50 -4.85 -18.92
N GLU A 62 -1.82 -3.84 -18.38
CA GLU A 62 -0.58 -3.32 -18.95
C GLU A 62 0.60 -4.20 -18.57
N ALA A 63 1.70 -4.09 -19.33
CA ALA A 63 2.96 -4.73 -18.96
C ALA A 63 3.45 -4.22 -17.60
N ASP A 64 4.09 -5.09 -16.81
CA ASP A 64 4.55 -4.78 -15.45
C ASP A 64 5.41 -3.50 -15.39
N GLU A 65 6.23 -3.26 -16.43
CA GLU A 65 7.04 -2.05 -16.56
C GLU A 65 6.20 -0.78 -16.60
N GLN A 66 5.09 -0.82 -17.35
CA GLN A 66 4.18 0.31 -17.47
C GLN A 66 3.45 0.55 -16.15
N GLN A 67 3.04 -0.52 -15.47
CA GLN A 67 2.44 -0.42 -14.14
C GLN A 67 3.43 0.22 -13.14
N GLU A 68 4.68 -0.22 -13.14
CA GLU A 68 5.73 0.33 -12.26
C GLU A 68 6.00 1.81 -12.52
N ILE A 69 5.94 2.26 -13.78
CA ILE A 69 6.05 3.69 -14.15
C ILE A 69 4.91 4.48 -13.53
N VAL A 70 3.67 4.00 -13.65
CA VAL A 70 2.49 4.65 -13.07
C VAL A 70 2.61 4.73 -11.55
N TRP A 71 2.96 3.63 -10.88
CA TRP A 71 3.11 3.55 -9.42
C TRP A 71 4.25 4.39 -8.89
N SER A 72 5.40 4.40 -9.57
CA SER A 72 6.56 5.19 -9.15
C SER A 72 6.28 6.67 -9.24
N ARG A 73 5.65 7.13 -10.34
CA ARG A 73 5.25 8.52 -10.49
C ARG A 73 4.15 8.91 -9.50
N PHE A 74 3.15 8.05 -9.32
CA PHE A 74 2.09 8.29 -8.33
C PHE A 74 2.68 8.45 -6.93
N CYS A 75 3.54 7.53 -6.50
CA CYS A 75 4.12 7.58 -5.17
C CYS A 75 5.00 8.82 -4.98
N ALA A 76 5.80 9.18 -5.97
CA ALA A 76 6.67 10.33 -5.88
C ALA A 76 5.91 11.67 -5.73
N LEU A 77 4.73 11.78 -6.35
CA LEU A 77 3.98 13.05 -6.43
C LEU A 77 2.81 13.13 -5.46
N TYR A 78 2.07 12.03 -5.24
CA TYR A 78 0.75 12.05 -4.62
C TYR A 78 0.64 11.22 -3.33
N LEU A 79 1.66 10.42 -2.99
CA LEU A 79 1.63 9.58 -1.78
C LEU A 79 1.38 10.37 -0.48
N PRO A 80 2.01 11.55 -0.24
CA PRO A 80 1.72 12.32 0.98
C PRO A 80 0.24 12.68 1.10
N ALA A 81 -0.38 13.13 0.00
CA ALA A 81 -1.79 13.51 -0.03
C ALA A 81 -2.71 12.29 0.16
N ALA A 82 -2.39 11.15 -0.46
CA ALA A 82 -3.14 9.91 -0.31
C ALA A 82 -3.10 9.41 1.15
N ILE A 83 -1.93 9.46 1.80
CA ILE A 83 -1.79 9.10 3.22
C ILE A 83 -2.55 10.07 4.12
N ASN A 84 -2.48 11.38 3.85
CA ASN A 84 -3.24 12.37 4.61
C ASN A 84 -4.74 12.12 4.53
N ARG A 85 -5.27 11.87 3.33
CA ARG A 85 -6.68 11.53 3.12
C ARG A 85 -7.04 10.17 3.70
N PHE A 86 -6.12 9.19 3.76
CA PHE A 86 -6.40 7.96 4.48
C PHE A 86 -6.50 8.21 5.99
N ILE A 87 -5.59 8.99 6.58
CA ILE A 87 -5.58 9.29 8.02
C ILE A 87 -6.81 10.12 8.42
N ASP A 88 -7.13 11.13 7.63
CA ASP A 88 -8.29 12.01 7.80
C ASP A 88 -9.23 11.89 6.58
N PRO A 89 -10.04 10.82 6.54
CA PRO A 89 -10.90 10.56 5.38
C PRO A 89 -12.05 11.56 5.31
N PRO A 90 -12.50 11.90 4.08
CA PRO A 90 -13.66 12.76 3.90
C PRO A 90 -14.91 12.16 4.54
N LYS A 91 -15.87 13.02 4.87
CA LYS A 91 -17.18 12.58 5.37
C LYS A 91 -17.95 11.89 4.25
N ILE A 92 -18.61 10.78 4.58
CA ILE A 92 -19.52 10.06 3.70
C ILE A 92 -20.97 10.35 4.08
N PRO A 93 -21.94 10.23 3.14
CA PRO A 93 -23.34 10.56 3.38
C PRO A 93 -24.09 9.44 4.13
N THR A 94 -23.53 8.99 5.25
CA THR A 94 -24.17 8.03 6.15
C THR A 94 -23.84 8.40 7.59
N GLU A 95 -24.82 8.18 8.47
CA GLU A 95 -24.67 8.34 9.91
C GLU A 95 -24.43 6.99 10.62
N ASP A 96 -24.52 5.87 9.90
CA ASP A 96 -24.29 4.54 10.47
C ASP A 96 -22.81 4.40 10.89
N PRO A 97 -22.51 4.25 12.20
CA PRO A 97 -21.15 4.10 12.68
C PRO A 97 -20.41 2.91 12.05
N LYS A 98 -21.13 1.83 11.69
CA LYS A 98 -20.51 0.65 11.07
C LYS A 98 -20.01 0.93 9.66
N GLU A 99 -20.80 1.62 8.86
CA GLU A 99 -20.40 2.03 7.50
C GLU A 99 -19.29 3.08 7.54
N ILE A 100 -19.32 4.01 8.52
CA ILE A 100 -18.23 4.97 8.75
C ILE A 100 -16.93 4.25 9.11
N ALA A 101 -16.97 3.30 10.05
CA ALA A 101 -15.81 2.52 10.45
C ALA A 101 -15.27 1.70 9.26
N LYS A 102 -16.15 1.03 8.52
CA LYS A 102 -15.82 0.27 7.31
C LYS A 102 -15.11 1.16 6.29
N PHE A 103 -15.66 2.33 5.98
CA PHE A 103 -15.06 3.27 5.02
C PHE A 103 -13.70 3.77 5.48
N ARG A 104 -13.52 4.05 6.78
CA ARG A 104 -12.21 4.44 7.33
C ARG A 104 -11.14 3.38 7.04
N LEU A 105 -11.45 2.09 7.09
CA LEU A 105 -10.47 1.05 6.74
C LEU A 105 -10.43 0.76 5.23
N PHE A 106 -11.58 0.78 4.56
CA PHE A 106 -11.77 0.43 3.16
C PHE A 106 -12.29 1.65 2.37
N SER A 107 -11.34 2.44 1.88
CA SER A 107 -11.53 3.66 1.11
C SER A 107 -10.68 3.61 -0.15
N PRO A 108 -10.91 4.50 -1.15
CA PRO A 108 -10.06 4.57 -2.34
C PRO A 108 -8.57 4.72 -1.99
N CYS A 109 -8.25 5.54 -0.99
CA CYS A 109 -6.86 5.71 -0.55
C CYS A 109 -6.29 4.43 0.08
N SER A 110 -7.08 3.70 0.87
CA SER A 110 -6.63 2.43 1.46
C SER A 110 -6.20 1.44 0.39
N GLU A 111 -7.06 1.27 -0.62
CA GLU A 111 -6.79 0.37 -1.75
C GLU A 111 -5.52 0.81 -2.49
N MET A 112 -5.39 2.10 -2.81
CA MET A 112 -4.18 2.60 -3.48
C MET A 112 -2.90 2.39 -2.65
N LEU A 113 -2.95 2.57 -1.33
CA LEU A 113 -1.81 2.33 -0.45
C LEU A 113 -1.40 0.85 -0.46
N VAL A 114 -2.37 -0.07 -0.48
CA VAL A 114 -2.11 -1.51 -0.59
C VAL A 114 -1.43 -1.84 -1.93
N GLN A 115 -1.93 -1.26 -3.03
CA GLN A 115 -1.36 -1.48 -4.37
C GLN A 115 0.07 -0.92 -4.49
N THR A 116 0.41 0.15 -3.77
CA THR A 116 1.70 0.85 -3.93
C THR A 116 2.73 0.59 -2.83
N GLN A 117 2.38 -0.19 -1.79
CA GLN A 117 3.25 -0.42 -0.64
C GLN A 117 4.61 -1.08 -0.97
N HIS A 118 4.70 -1.77 -2.11
CA HIS A 118 5.93 -2.41 -2.58
C HIS A 118 6.88 -1.42 -3.30
N ASN A 119 6.41 -0.22 -3.63
CA ASN A 119 7.18 0.75 -4.41
C ASN A 119 8.28 1.42 -3.55
N ALA A 120 9.48 1.61 -4.13
CA ALA A 120 10.62 2.21 -3.43
C ALA A 120 10.35 3.65 -2.93
N TYR A 121 9.48 4.41 -3.59
CA TYR A 121 9.05 5.73 -3.12
C TYR A 121 8.19 5.67 -1.86
N PHE A 122 7.44 4.59 -1.66
CA PHE A 122 6.68 4.34 -0.43
C PHE A 122 7.64 4.17 0.74
N ALA A 123 8.64 3.29 0.59
CA ALA A 123 9.64 3.09 1.63
C ALA A 123 10.57 4.31 1.83
N LYS A 124 10.79 5.13 0.79
CA LYS A 124 11.44 6.43 0.92
C LYS A 124 10.60 7.38 1.79
N TYR A 125 9.29 7.48 1.52
CA TYR A 125 8.37 8.34 2.26
C TYR A 125 8.38 8.02 3.75
N LEU A 126 8.20 6.75 4.13
CA LEU A 126 8.12 6.33 5.53
C LEU A 126 9.39 6.65 6.35
N ARG A 127 10.54 6.82 5.70
CA ARG A 127 11.82 7.11 6.34
C ARG A 127 12.24 8.58 6.22
N SER A 128 11.49 9.36 5.45
CA SER A 128 11.79 10.77 5.28
C SER A 128 11.63 11.50 6.62
N LYS A 129 12.50 12.49 6.84
CA LYS A 129 12.39 13.46 7.94
C LYS A 129 11.69 14.75 7.50
N SER A 130 11.26 14.83 6.24
CA SER A 130 10.51 15.98 5.73
C SER A 130 9.19 16.13 6.49
N PRO A 131 8.76 17.35 6.83
CA PRO A 131 7.45 17.60 7.42
C PRO A 131 6.30 17.02 6.58
N LEU A 132 6.44 16.99 5.25
CA LEU A 132 5.45 16.39 4.34
C LEU A 132 5.27 14.87 4.55
N ALA A 133 6.25 14.20 5.15
CA ALA A 133 6.22 12.78 5.47
C ALA A 133 5.97 12.48 6.96
N ALA A 134 5.70 13.49 7.79
CA ALA A 134 5.50 13.31 9.24
C ALA A 134 4.37 12.30 9.56
N ASN A 135 3.33 12.27 8.72
CA ASN A 135 2.21 11.35 8.86
C ASN A 135 2.56 9.89 8.56
N GLY A 136 3.69 9.60 7.91
CA GLY A 136 4.16 8.23 7.68
C GLY A 136 4.33 7.44 8.98
N LYS A 137 4.82 8.07 10.05
CA LYS A 137 4.97 7.44 11.37
C LYS A 137 3.64 7.18 12.08
N ARG A 138 2.59 7.95 11.78
CA ARG A 138 1.25 7.79 12.37
C ARG A 138 0.45 6.70 11.69
N LEU A 139 0.72 6.44 10.41
CA LEU A 139 -0.03 5.50 9.57
C LEU A 139 -0.14 4.08 10.17
N PRO A 140 0.92 3.43 10.69
CA PRO A 140 0.83 2.08 11.27
C PRO A 140 -0.17 2.01 12.43
N ARG A 141 -0.17 3.02 13.31
CA ARG A 141 -1.11 3.13 14.42
C ARG A 141 -2.55 3.23 13.93
N ILE A 142 -2.81 4.14 12.99
CA ILE A 142 -4.17 4.35 12.45
C ILE A 142 -4.71 3.10 11.76
N VAL A 143 -3.88 2.40 10.98
CA VAL A 143 -4.25 1.12 10.35
C VAL A 143 -4.58 0.08 11.43
N ALA A 144 -3.73 -0.07 12.44
CA ALA A 144 -3.95 -1.00 13.55
C ALA A 144 -5.23 -0.69 14.35
N GLU A 145 -5.51 0.57 14.65
CA GLU A 145 -6.73 0.99 15.36
C GLU A 145 -7.99 0.58 14.58
N ARG A 146 -8.02 0.85 13.29
CA ARG A 146 -9.15 0.53 12.40
C ARG A 146 -9.33 -0.98 12.21
N ILE A 147 -8.24 -1.75 12.11
CA ILE A 147 -8.29 -3.22 12.11
C ILE A 147 -8.86 -3.73 13.44
N ALA A 148 -8.46 -3.15 14.57
CA ALA A 148 -8.92 -3.62 15.89
C ALA A 148 -10.42 -3.35 16.09
N GLU A 149 -10.90 -2.19 15.63
CA GLU A 149 -12.31 -1.81 15.63
C GLU A 149 -13.15 -2.76 14.76
N LEU A 150 -12.86 -2.83 13.46
CA LEU A 150 -13.65 -3.63 12.52
C LEU A 150 -13.44 -5.13 12.70
N GLY A 151 -12.21 -5.57 12.96
CA GLY A 151 -11.89 -6.96 13.20
C GLY A 151 -12.68 -7.54 14.36
N THR A 152 -12.84 -6.78 15.45
CA THR A 152 -13.68 -7.19 16.59
C THR A 152 -15.16 -7.28 16.19
N ALA A 153 -15.66 -6.29 15.42
CA ALA A 153 -17.05 -6.26 14.97
C ALA A 153 -17.39 -7.37 13.98
N TRP A 154 -16.46 -7.75 13.09
CA TRP A 154 -16.65 -8.75 12.04
C TRP A 154 -16.26 -10.16 12.45
N GLU A 155 -15.50 -10.35 13.53
CA GLU A 155 -15.05 -11.67 13.97
C GLU A 155 -16.19 -12.69 14.19
N PRO A 156 -17.36 -12.34 14.74
CA PRO A 156 -18.48 -13.28 14.82
C PRO A 156 -18.93 -13.80 13.43
N GLU A 157 -19.05 -12.90 12.44
CA GLU A 157 -19.44 -13.24 11.07
C GLU A 157 -18.36 -14.09 10.39
N LEU A 158 -17.09 -13.70 10.53
CA LEU A 158 -15.94 -14.46 10.00
C LEU A 158 -15.79 -15.85 10.62
N ARG A 159 -16.30 -16.05 11.83
CA ARG A 159 -16.25 -17.36 12.52
C ARG A 159 -17.44 -18.23 12.16
N ARG A 160 -18.61 -17.63 11.94
CA ARG A 160 -19.87 -18.30 11.61
C ARG A 160 -20.60 -17.49 10.54
N PRO A 161 -20.21 -17.62 9.26
CA PRO A 161 -20.79 -16.84 8.19
C PRO A 161 -22.29 -17.07 8.05
N THR A 162 -23.06 -15.99 8.06
CA THR A 162 -24.47 -15.99 7.62
C THR A 162 -24.56 -16.05 6.09
N SER A 163 -23.56 -15.46 5.42
CA SER A 163 -23.37 -15.53 3.97
C SER A 163 -21.90 -15.73 3.64
N ARG A 164 -21.62 -16.64 2.70
CA ARG A 164 -20.26 -16.91 2.22
C ARG A 164 -19.66 -15.67 1.56
N ASP A 165 -20.40 -15.03 0.67
CA ASP A 165 -19.93 -13.83 -0.07
C ASP A 165 -19.59 -12.68 0.89
N LEU A 166 -20.38 -12.53 1.96
CA LEU A 166 -20.14 -11.50 2.97
C LEU A 166 -18.85 -11.79 3.75
N ALA A 167 -18.62 -13.05 4.15
CA ALA A 167 -17.39 -13.44 4.84
C ALA A 167 -16.16 -13.29 3.94
N GLU A 168 -16.24 -13.70 2.67
CA GLU A 168 -15.16 -13.52 1.69
C GLU A 168 -14.86 -12.03 1.47
N HIS A 169 -15.89 -11.18 1.42
CA HIS A 169 -15.72 -9.73 1.33
C HIS A 169 -15.02 -9.13 2.56
N TYR A 170 -15.41 -9.52 3.77
CA TYR A 170 -14.75 -9.07 5.00
C TYR A 170 -13.31 -9.60 5.11
N GLU A 171 -13.09 -10.85 4.72
CA GLU A 171 -11.76 -11.45 4.66
C GLU A 171 -10.85 -10.65 3.73
N GLY A 172 -11.31 -10.33 2.52
CA GLY A 172 -10.55 -9.54 1.55
C GLY A 172 -10.14 -8.16 2.08
N ILE A 173 -11.07 -7.43 2.70
CA ILE A 173 -10.79 -6.12 3.30
C ILE A 173 -9.73 -6.23 4.40
N LEU A 174 -9.89 -7.20 5.32
CA LEU A 174 -8.95 -7.40 6.42
C LEU A 174 -7.59 -7.88 5.91
N ALA A 175 -7.56 -8.74 4.88
CA ALA A 175 -6.33 -9.23 4.27
C ALA A 175 -5.47 -8.06 3.76
N SER A 176 -6.07 -7.16 2.97
CA SER A 176 -5.41 -5.96 2.45
C SER A 176 -4.91 -5.05 3.58
N ALA A 177 -5.73 -4.81 4.59
CA ALA A 177 -5.36 -3.96 5.72
C ALA A 177 -4.22 -4.54 6.58
N VAL A 178 -4.28 -5.84 6.90
CA VAL A 178 -3.25 -6.54 7.68
C VAL A 178 -1.95 -6.64 6.88
N GLN A 179 -2.04 -6.84 5.56
CA GLN A 179 -0.87 -6.79 4.69
C GLN A 179 -0.21 -5.41 4.69
N LEU A 180 -0.99 -4.33 4.61
CA LEU A 180 -0.47 -2.97 4.74
C LEU A 180 0.20 -2.74 6.10
N LEU A 181 -0.44 -3.19 7.20
CA LEU A 181 0.15 -3.12 8.54
C LEU A 181 1.47 -3.88 8.63
N CYS A 182 1.56 -5.06 8.00
CA CYS A 182 2.78 -5.86 7.94
C CYS A 182 3.92 -5.07 7.29
N THR A 183 3.69 -4.50 6.10
CA THR A 183 4.69 -3.67 5.40
C THR A 183 5.13 -2.47 6.22
N LEU A 184 4.18 -1.78 6.85
CA LEU A 184 4.43 -0.62 7.71
C LEU A 184 5.32 -0.98 8.91
N GLN A 185 5.04 -2.10 9.58
CA GLN A 185 5.88 -2.56 10.69
C GLN A 185 7.27 -2.93 10.23
N THR A 186 7.39 -3.63 9.09
CA THR A 186 8.69 -3.96 8.50
C THR A 186 9.50 -2.70 8.18
N ALA A 187 8.86 -1.62 7.70
CA ALA A 187 9.53 -0.35 7.44
C ALA A 187 10.11 0.28 8.73
N TYR A 188 9.37 0.17 9.85
CA TYR A 188 9.72 0.71 11.16
C TYR A 188 10.36 -0.30 12.13
N ILE A 189 10.81 -1.47 11.67
CA ILE A 189 11.39 -2.50 12.55
C ILE A 189 12.69 -2.06 13.26
N LYS A 190 13.33 -0.98 12.78
CA LYS A 190 14.52 -0.37 13.39
C LYS A 190 14.20 0.85 14.26
N GLU A 191 12.94 1.25 14.38
CA GLU A 191 12.54 2.34 15.27
C GLU A 191 12.73 1.88 16.71
N LEU A 192 13.38 2.72 17.53
CA LEU A 192 13.67 2.35 18.92
C LEU A 192 12.40 2.43 19.76
N ASP A 193 11.59 3.46 19.52
CA ASP A 193 10.31 3.67 20.19
C ASP A 193 9.18 2.96 19.41
N GLN A 194 9.03 1.66 19.64
CA GLN A 194 7.92 0.89 19.05
C GLN A 194 6.54 1.29 19.60
N GLU A 195 6.46 1.91 20.79
CA GLU A 195 5.20 2.44 21.33
C GLU A 195 4.68 3.61 20.49
N SER A 196 5.59 4.42 19.93
CA SER A 196 5.20 5.46 18.97
C SER A 196 4.65 4.91 17.65
N VAL A 197 5.04 3.70 17.24
CA VAL A 197 4.62 3.09 15.97
C VAL A 197 3.27 2.38 16.13
N VAL A 198 3.18 1.38 17.03
CA VAL A 198 1.94 0.71 17.41
C VAL A 198 1.96 0.49 18.93
N PRO A 199 1.12 1.20 19.70
CA PRO A 199 1.10 1.09 21.16
C PRO A 199 0.87 -0.34 21.65
N GLY A 200 1.51 -0.73 22.75
CA GLY A 200 1.44 -2.07 23.32
C GLY A 200 0.02 -2.51 23.69
N GLU A 201 -0.83 -1.57 24.13
CA GLU A 201 -2.25 -1.83 24.39
C GLU A 201 -2.99 -2.25 23.12
N LEU A 202 -2.76 -1.55 22.02
CA LEU A 202 -3.37 -1.85 20.73
C LEU A 202 -2.85 -3.19 20.16
N ARG A 203 -1.56 -3.49 20.36
CA ARG A 203 -0.98 -4.80 20.02
C ARG A 203 -1.67 -5.93 20.78
N ARG A 204 -1.87 -5.79 22.09
CA ARG A 204 -2.61 -6.77 22.91
C ARG A 204 -4.05 -6.96 22.44
N LYS A 205 -4.73 -5.89 22.02
CA LYS A 205 -6.10 -5.96 21.48
C LYS A 205 -6.14 -6.73 20.14
N LEU A 206 -5.17 -6.52 19.26
CA LEU A 206 -5.09 -7.18 17.95
C LEU A 206 -4.61 -8.62 17.99
N GLN A 207 -3.72 -8.95 18.92
CA GLN A 207 -3.08 -10.26 19.03
C GLN A 207 -4.08 -11.45 18.98
N PRO A 208 -5.19 -11.49 19.76
CA PRO A 208 -6.12 -12.62 19.68
C PRO A 208 -6.84 -12.72 18.32
N LEU A 209 -7.11 -11.59 17.66
CA LEU A 209 -7.71 -11.58 16.32
C LEU A 209 -6.74 -12.16 15.30
N LEU A 210 -5.51 -11.62 15.24
CA LEU A 210 -4.48 -12.07 14.31
C LEU A 210 -4.11 -13.54 14.53
N GLN A 211 -4.07 -14.01 15.78
CA GLN A 211 -3.80 -15.42 16.09
C GLN A 211 -4.97 -16.32 15.65
N GLY A 212 -6.20 -15.85 15.81
CA GLY A 212 -7.39 -16.54 15.31
C GLY A 212 -7.38 -16.65 13.78
N TRP A 213 -7.08 -15.54 13.10
CA TRP A 213 -7.04 -15.46 11.64
C TRP A 213 -5.88 -16.23 11.02
N SER A 214 -4.69 -16.19 11.62
CA SER A 214 -3.53 -16.97 11.17
C SER A 214 -3.80 -18.47 11.17
N ASN A 215 -4.57 -18.95 12.16
CA ASN A 215 -4.90 -20.36 12.30
C ASN A 215 -6.05 -20.76 11.37
N ARG A 216 -7.10 -19.92 11.28
CA ARG A 216 -8.30 -20.20 10.48
C ARG A 216 -8.03 -20.10 8.98
N TYR A 217 -7.26 -19.10 8.56
CA TYR A 217 -7.04 -18.77 7.15
C TYR A 217 -5.62 -19.11 6.68
N ARG A 218 -5.06 -20.23 7.16
CA ARG A 218 -3.71 -20.68 6.79
C ARG A 218 -3.59 -20.83 5.26
N GLY A 219 -2.55 -20.24 4.67
CA GLY A 219 -2.31 -20.29 3.22
C GLY A 219 -3.09 -19.24 2.42
N THR A 220 -3.86 -18.38 3.08
CA THR A 220 -4.45 -17.18 2.48
C THR A 220 -3.60 -15.95 2.79
N ILE A 221 -3.86 -14.85 2.09
CA ILE A 221 -3.20 -13.56 2.36
C ILE A 221 -3.47 -13.10 3.80
N LEU A 222 -4.72 -13.20 4.30
CA LEU A 222 -5.06 -12.78 5.66
C LEU A 222 -4.30 -13.59 6.70
N GLY A 223 -4.24 -14.92 6.55
CA GLY A 223 -3.54 -15.77 7.50
C GLY A 223 -2.03 -15.50 7.51
N ASP A 224 -1.41 -15.44 6.33
CA ASP A 224 0.03 -15.24 6.19
C ASP A 224 0.47 -13.85 6.66
N ALA A 225 -0.29 -12.81 6.30
CA ALA A 225 -0.03 -11.45 6.78
C ALA A 225 -0.20 -11.35 8.30
N SER A 226 -1.20 -12.03 8.88
CA SER A 226 -1.42 -12.07 10.32
C SER A 226 -0.25 -12.71 11.07
N VAL A 227 0.28 -13.83 10.58
CA VAL A 227 1.49 -14.47 11.14
C VAL A 227 2.67 -13.49 11.13
N ARG A 228 2.92 -12.82 9.99
CA ARG A 228 4.05 -11.88 9.89
C ARG A 228 3.93 -10.71 10.86
N VAL A 229 2.73 -10.17 11.07
CA VAL A 229 2.49 -9.10 12.06
C VAL A 229 2.78 -9.61 13.47
N LEU A 230 2.29 -10.81 13.83
CA LEU A 230 2.56 -11.40 15.15
C LEU A 230 4.06 -11.61 15.39
N LEU A 231 4.78 -12.15 14.41
CA LEU A 231 6.23 -12.38 14.52
C LEU A 231 7.02 -11.06 14.66
N ASN A 232 6.55 -9.97 14.05
CA ASN A 232 7.15 -8.63 14.26
C ASN A 232 6.96 -8.12 15.71
N TRP A 233 5.90 -8.53 16.40
CA TRP A 233 5.56 -8.08 17.75
C TRP A 233 6.12 -8.92 18.89
N SER A 234 6.70 -10.09 18.58
CA SER A 234 7.21 -11.02 19.60
C SER A 234 8.75 -11.07 19.62
N PRO A 235 9.45 -10.00 20.08
CA PRO A 235 10.90 -10.06 20.30
C PRO A 235 11.31 -11.21 21.23
N GLU A 236 10.44 -11.52 22.20
CA GLU A 236 10.66 -12.51 23.25
C GLU A 236 10.65 -13.95 22.74
N SER A 237 10.05 -14.21 21.57
CA SER A 237 10.05 -15.54 20.95
C SER A 237 11.45 -15.98 20.50
N GLY A 238 12.48 -15.13 20.60
CA GLY A 238 13.87 -15.51 20.35
C GLY A 238 14.19 -15.81 18.88
N ASP A 239 13.22 -15.66 17.97
CA ASP A 239 13.36 -15.92 16.54
C ASP A 239 14.15 -14.81 15.84
N SER A 240 15.46 -14.78 16.13
CA SER A 240 16.44 -13.92 15.47
C SER A 240 16.34 -13.99 13.94
N TRP A 241 16.05 -15.18 13.41
CA TRP A 241 15.87 -15.43 11.98
C TRP A 241 14.75 -14.59 11.38
N PHE A 242 13.61 -14.41 12.06
CA PHE A 242 12.50 -13.65 11.51
C PHE A 242 12.80 -12.15 11.49
N ARG A 243 13.49 -11.64 12.53
CA ARG A 243 13.97 -10.25 12.53
C ARG A 243 14.96 -10.01 11.41
N ASP A 244 15.84 -10.96 11.14
CA ASP A 244 16.82 -10.84 10.04
C ASP A 244 16.15 -10.96 8.67
N TYR A 245 15.12 -11.81 8.54
CA TYR A 245 14.25 -11.85 7.38
C TYR A 245 13.53 -10.51 7.16
N ALA A 246 12.90 -9.93 8.18
CA ALA A 246 12.23 -8.64 8.08
C ALA A 246 13.20 -7.49 7.77
N LYS A 247 14.44 -7.51 8.29
CA LYS A 247 15.50 -6.56 7.87
C LYS A 247 15.86 -6.74 6.40
N THR A 248 15.86 -7.97 5.90
CA THR A 248 16.14 -8.31 4.50
C THR A 248 15.01 -7.83 3.58
N VAL A 249 13.75 -8.16 3.90
CA VAL A 249 12.56 -7.62 3.20
C VAL A 249 12.58 -6.10 3.20
N ARG A 250 12.87 -5.48 4.35
CA ARG A 250 12.99 -4.03 4.44
C ARG A 250 14.05 -3.51 3.47
N LYS A 251 15.23 -4.13 3.36
CA LYS A 251 16.30 -3.71 2.42
C LYS A 251 15.86 -3.86 0.97
N HIS A 252 15.26 -4.99 0.60
CA HIS A 252 14.75 -5.24 -0.75
C HIS A 252 13.70 -4.21 -1.16
N THR A 253 12.78 -3.84 -0.27
CA THR A 253 11.76 -2.80 -0.53
C THR A 253 12.39 -1.43 -0.83
N LEU A 254 13.65 -1.21 -0.44
CA LEU A 254 14.37 0.04 -0.77
C LEU A 254 15.06 0.00 -2.13
N GLY A 255 15.24 -1.18 -2.73
CA GLY A 255 16.13 -1.37 -3.88
C GLY A 255 17.59 -1.01 -3.55
N TRP A 256 18.06 -1.30 -2.33
CA TRP A 256 19.37 -0.85 -1.82
C TRP A 256 20.39 -1.97 -1.62
N ASP A 257 19.99 -3.21 -1.84
CA ASP A 257 20.78 -4.42 -1.62
C ASP A 257 21.57 -4.87 -2.85
N VAL A 258 21.14 -4.47 -4.05
CA VAL A 258 21.79 -4.81 -5.32
C VAL A 258 21.89 -3.58 -6.24
N CYS A 259 22.82 -3.63 -7.19
CA CYS A 259 22.90 -2.64 -8.26
C CYS A 259 21.59 -2.60 -9.06
N GLY A 260 21.07 -1.41 -9.35
CA GLY A 260 19.82 -1.23 -10.07
C GLY A 260 19.88 -1.60 -11.55
N LEU A 261 21.06 -1.88 -12.10
CA LEU A 261 21.18 -2.49 -13.42
C LEU A 261 20.92 -3.99 -13.25
N SER A 262 19.82 -4.51 -13.82
CA SER A 262 19.34 -5.89 -13.61
C SER A 262 20.35 -6.99 -13.93
N SER A 263 21.29 -6.73 -14.84
CA SER A 263 22.37 -7.68 -15.18
C SER A 263 23.57 -7.64 -14.22
N CYS A 264 23.52 -6.84 -13.15
CA CYS A 264 24.62 -6.63 -12.23
C CYS A 264 24.26 -7.08 -10.81
N GLU A 265 24.97 -8.09 -10.31
CA GLU A 265 24.74 -8.68 -8.98
C GLU A 265 25.59 -8.04 -7.87
N VAL A 266 26.25 -6.91 -8.14
CA VAL A 266 27.08 -6.24 -7.12
C VAL A 266 26.18 -5.73 -5.99
N THR A 267 26.53 -6.09 -4.75
CA THR A 267 25.77 -5.75 -3.53
C THR A 267 26.49 -4.77 -2.60
N THR A 268 27.74 -4.43 -2.90
CA THR A 268 28.61 -3.59 -2.05
C THR A 268 29.02 -2.29 -2.76
N GLY A 269 29.42 -1.28 -2.00
CA GLY A 269 29.88 0.01 -2.56
C GLY A 269 28.83 0.79 -3.35
N LEU A 270 27.54 0.45 -3.18
CA LEU A 270 26.44 1.00 -3.98
C LEU A 270 26.18 2.48 -3.64
N LYS A 271 26.17 3.33 -4.67
CA LYS A 271 25.85 4.76 -4.59
C LYS A 271 24.41 5.00 -5.02
N ALA A 272 23.65 5.74 -4.22
CA ALA A 272 22.27 6.09 -4.55
C ALA A 272 22.21 7.07 -5.73
N CYS A 273 21.18 6.95 -6.57
CA CYS A 273 20.86 7.98 -7.56
C CYS A 273 20.62 9.32 -6.86
N SER A 274 21.32 10.37 -7.29
CA SER A 274 21.25 11.71 -6.70
C SER A 274 19.92 12.44 -6.89
N LYS A 275 19.07 11.98 -7.82
CA LYS A 275 17.76 12.58 -8.10
C LYS A 275 16.65 11.95 -7.26
N CYS A 276 16.48 10.63 -7.37
CA CYS A 276 15.37 9.94 -6.71
C CYS A 276 15.74 9.31 -5.35
N HIS A 277 16.99 8.89 -5.16
CA HIS A 277 17.45 8.09 -4.02
C HIS A 277 16.70 6.75 -3.79
N THR A 278 15.93 6.28 -4.78
CA THR A 278 15.16 5.01 -4.73
C THR A 278 15.91 3.83 -5.35
N VAL A 279 16.99 4.07 -6.09
CA VAL A 279 17.81 3.04 -6.73
C VAL A 279 19.28 3.32 -6.44
N ARG A 280 20.11 2.28 -6.32
CA ARG A 280 21.55 2.41 -6.15
C ARG A 280 22.33 1.72 -7.27
N TYR A 281 23.55 2.19 -7.53
CA TYR A 281 24.43 1.64 -8.57
C TYR A 281 25.83 1.44 -8.03
N CYS A 282 26.52 0.39 -8.46
CA CYS A 282 27.93 0.18 -8.12
C CYS A 282 28.84 1.20 -8.82
N SER A 283 28.39 1.80 -9.94
CA SER A 283 29.17 2.75 -10.74
C SER A 283 28.29 3.69 -11.56
N THR A 284 28.83 4.86 -11.93
CA THR A 284 28.15 5.81 -12.84
C THR A 284 27.85 5.20 -14.22
N PRO A 285 28.75 4.41 -14.85
CA PRO A 285 28.44 3.72 -16.10
C PRO A 285 27.18 2.84 -16.04
N HIS A 286 26.96 2.10 -14.93
CA HIS A 286 25.77 1.26 -14.77
C HIS A 286 24.50 2.11 -14.67
N GLN A 287 24.57 3.26 -14.00
CA GLN A 287 23.46 4.22 -13.98
C GLN A 287 23.14 4.74 -15.38
N VAL A 288 24.15 5.11 -16.17
CA VAL A 288 23.96 5.61 -17.55
C VAL A 288 23.38 4.53 -18.46
N MET A 289 23.81 3.27 -18.29
CA MET A 289 23.26 2.13 -19.02
C MET A 289 21.79 1.91 -18.66
N HIS A 290 21.46 1.81 -17.38
CA HIS A 290 20.09 1.65 -16.91
C HIS A 290 19.18 2.82 -17.32
N TRP A 291 19.72 4.03 -17.43
CA TRP A 291 18.98 5.20 -17.92
C TRP A 291 18.46 5.04 -19.36
N LYS A 292 19.21 4.31 -20.20
CA LYS A 292 19.01 4.21 -21.65
C LYS A 292 18.63 2.80 -22.13
N MET A 293 18.38 1.84 -21.24
CA MET A 293 18.11 0.46 -21.66
C MET A 293 16.93 0.39 -22.65
N PRO A 294 17.05 -0.37 -23.75
CA PRO A 294 16.01 -0.44 -24.78
C PRO A 294 14.82 -1.30 -24.34
N SER A 295 15.01 -2.21 -23.39
CA SER A 295 14.00 -3.12 -22.85
C SER A 295 13.84 -2.90 -21.34
N GLY A 296 12.63 -3.15 -20.84
CA GLY A 296 12.29 -2.95 -19.43
C GLY A 296 11.96 -1.49 -19.07
N ALA A 297 11.59 -1.26 -17.81
CA ALA A 297 11.37 0.08 -17.28
C ALA A 297 12.71 0.81 -17.16
N ARG A 298 12.95 1.83 -17.99
CA ARG A 298 14.17 2.64 -17.89
C ARG A 298 14.16 3.42 -16.59
N HIS A 299 15.32 3.54 -15.95
CA HIS A 299 15.43 4.38 -14.76
C HIS A 299 14.94 5.81 -15.00
N SER A 300 15.12 6.36 -16.22
CA SER A 300 14.64 7.68 -16.59
C SER A 300 13.13 7.87 -16.45
N GLN A 301 12.35 6.79 -16.62
CA GLN A 301 10.89 6.79 -16.49
C GLN A 301 10.43 6.60 -15.04
N LEU A 302 11.27 5.96 -14.21
CA LEU A 302 11.02 5.72 -12.78
C LEU A 302 11.61 6.82 -11.86
N CYS A 303 12.51 7.66 -12.38
CA CYS A 303 13.33 8.58 -11.60
C CYS A 303 12.69 9.97 -11.45
N HIS A 304 11.89 10.10 -10.40
CA HIS A 304 11.25 11.33 -9.95
C HIS A 304 11.94 11.93 -8.72
N LYS A 305 12.04 13.25 -8.67
CA LYS A 305 12.41 14.00 -7.46
C LYS A 305 11.17 14.09 -6.57
N THR A 306 11.35 13.92 -5.27
CA THR A 306 10.27 14.08 -4.27
C THR A 306 10.52 15.31 -3.43
N GLU A 307 9.43 15.90 -2.91
CA GLU A 307 9.47 17.01 -1.96
C GLU A 307 9.64 16.53 -0.50
N TYR A 308 9.39 15.23 -0.28
CA TYR A 308 9.67 14.55 0.96
C TYR A 308 10.97 13.75 0.90
#